data_AF-A0AAW4ULG8-F1
#
_entry.id   AF-A0AAW4ULG8-F1
#
_cell.length_a   1.000
_cell.length_b   1.000
_cell.length_c   1.000
_cell.angle_alpha   90.00
_cell.angle_beta   90.00
_cell.angle_gamma   90.00
#
_symmetry.space_group_name_H-M   'P 1'
#
loop_
_entity.id
_entity.type
_entity.pdbx_description
1 polymer ?
#
loop_
_entity_poly.entity_id
_entity_poly.type
_entity_poly.pdbx_seq_one_letter_code
_entity_poly.pdbx_strand_id
1 'polypeptide(L)'
;MINRTTLRKRMKLWQSFSNRDMKRDVFATLLREDIENGNKIFSIIEKDVKTEKRFRKLLSPGSLNELSDVIIGYNMSTTIEVLLNITEKILMFECAAINKYILLRGKYERYLFSNNYKQCKEILGEIENTVGFSIWGCSQRFLVEELENGLEANKKLLGKYTEEIGKNLLINTLLDFYSYSSEKNTSYFNYKDKINKYLESLDESVVVPYLRFKLDYNAACSRDIIGIVLQIDSQISVVDLYNSFVEILQHNSYYNYFGNKNIVVNIEKYIDDYRLHNLMIFYGVYDKFDDYLDKHNSVYKIIEKYTVGAYDEVIEMSMNYIKSKPEDFQMRHFLAKAVINSKRKMEIEAIALDDIFNIYSLNSKFSESILNLYNMLKLYQGTSWKYKIRGFICRKQAVTDNCLDVFVSHISDCVITPNYVGYISDKENFLKSFYNYCPNTAELFLYLSGVKTELSESLSLDFIRKNVYISAREIGNGENEEAIRHLKSALSVVNNTDFYNMERVGRKLFVAYKNLKLWKELIDLTVTFFMKNPN
;
A
#
# COMPACT_ATOMS: atom_id res chain seq x y z
N MET A 1 13.48 -36.94 0.36
CA MET A 1 13.12 -36.61 -1.03
C MET A 1 11.98 -37.52 -1.47
N ILE A 2 10.75 -37.01 -1.63
CA ILE A 2 9.61 -37.81 -2.12
C ILE A 2 9.86 -38.19 -3.59
N ASN A 3 9.98 -39.49 -3.88
CA ASN A 3 10.13 -39.95 -5.26
C ASN A 3 8.83 -39.78 -6.07
N ARG A 4 8.96 -39.65 -7.40
CA ARG A 4 7.84 -39.39 -8.33
C ARG A 4 6.72 -40.44 -8.26
N THR A 5 7.08 -41.69 -7.95
CA THR A 5 6.14 -42.81 -7.84
C THR A 5 5.27 -42.70 -6.60
N THR A 6 5.84 -42.33 -5.47
CA THR A 6 5.12 -42.07 -4.20
C THR A 6 4.18 -40.89 -4.34
N LEU A 7 4.61 -39.80 -5.00
CA LEU A 7 3.76 -38.64 -5.25
C LEU A 7 2.58 -38.98 -6.16
N ARG A 8 2.79 -39.74 -7.24
CA ARG A 8 1.70 -40.23 -8.11
C ARG A 8 0.71 -41.14 -7.37
N LYS A 9 1.17 -41.98 -6.45
CA LYS A 9 0.28 -42.80 -5.60
C LYS A 9 -0.56 -41.92 -4.68
N ARG A 10 0.02 -40.91 -4.04
CA ARG A 10 -0.72 -39.92 -3.24
C ARG A 10 -1.77 -39.17 -4.07
N MET A 11 -1.42 -38.74 -5.28
CA MET A 11 -2.36 -38.06 -6.17
C MET A 11 -3.57 -38.92 -6.55
N LYS A 12 -3.38 -40.22 -6.78
CA LYS A 12 -4.52 -41.13 -7.01
C LYS A 12 -5.46 -41.17 -5.80
N LEU A 13 -4.93 -41.07 -4.57
CA LEU A 13 -5.75 -40.98 -3.35
C LEU A 13 -6.47 -39.63 -3.24
N TRP A 14 -5.86 -38.53 -3.68
CA TRP A 14 -6.52 -37.22 -3.69
C TRP A 14 -7.82 -37.24 -4.48
N GLN A 15 -7.89 -38.03 -5.56
CA GLN A 15 -9.10 -38.15 -6.37
C GLN A 15 -10.28 -38.81 -5.62
N SER A 16 -10.02 -39.61 -4.58
CA SER A 16 -11.05 -40.26 -3.76
C SER A 16 -11.31 -39.56 -2.43
N PHE A 17 -10.45 -38.63 -2.01
CA PHE A 17 -10.61 -37.88 -0.76
C PHE A 17 -11.80 -36.90 -0.81
N SER A 18 -12.34 -36.58 0.37
CA SER A 18 -13.16 -35.37 0.55
C SER A 18 -12.32 -34.13 0.23
N ASN A 19 -12.94 -32.97 -0.04
CA ASN A 19 -12.17 -31.74 -0.29
C ASN A 19 -11.31 -31.35 0.91
N ARG A 20 -11.84 -31.51 2.14
CA ARG A 20 -11.12 -31.28 3.38
C ARG A 20 -9.89 -32.18 3.53
N ASP A 21 -10.03 -33.47 3.31
CA ASP A 21 -8.92 -34.42 3.42
C ASP A 21 -7.88 -34.21 2.31
N MET A 22 -8.34 -33.89 1.10
CA MET A 22 -7.47 -33.53 -0.01
C MET A 22 -6.66 -32.28 0.32
N LYS A 23 -7.29 -31.21 0.80
CA LYS A 23 -6.61 -29.96 1.17
C LYS A 23 -5.52 -30.23 2.20
N ARG A 24 -5.86 -30.92 3.29
CA ARG A 24 -4.90 -31.29 4.33
C ARG A 24 -3.71 -32.07 3.74
N ASP A 25 -3.95 -33.13 2.96
CA ASP A 25 -2.84 -33.96 2.47
C ASP A 25 -2.02 -33.27 1.37
N VAL A 26 -2.63 -32.43 0.53
CA VAL A 26 -1.92 -31.63 -0.49
C VAL A 26 -0.99 -30.64 0.18
N PHE A 27 -1.46 -29.83 1.13
CA PHE A 27 -0.61 -28.85 1.81
C PHE A 27 0.40 -29.49 2.75
N ALA A 28 0.05 -30.58 3.44
CA ALA A 28 1.03 -31.38 4.19
C ALA A 28 2.05 -32.10 3.29
N THR A 29 1.79 -32.22 1.99
CA THR A 29 2.78 -32.66 1.01
C THR A 29 3.62 -31.46 0.57
N LEU A 30 3.02 -30.35 0.15
CA LEU A 30 3.71 -29.15 -0.32
C LEU A 30 4.69 -28.59 0.73
N LEU A 31 4.28 -28.53 2.00
CA LEU A 31 5.03 -27.92 3.11
C LEU A 31 6.07 -28.86 3.75
N ARG A 32 6.59 -29.85 3.01
CA ARG A 32 7.67 -30.72 3.51
C ARG A 32 9.02 -30.20 3.09
N GLU A 33 9.98 -30.22 4.03
CA GLU A 33 11.36 -29.77 3.81
C GLU A 33 12.07 -30.49 2.66
N ASP A 34 11.69 -31.74 2.37
CA ASP A 34 12.40 -32.58 1.41
C ASP A 34 11.94 -32.38 -0.06
N ILE A 35 11.14 -31.35 -0.30
CA ILE A 35 10.62 -30.98 -1.62
C ILE A 35 11.38 -29.77 -2.15
N GLU A 36 12.57 -30.04 -2.68
CA GLU A 36 13.42 -29.02 -3.32
C GLU A 36 12.84 -28.44 -4.62
N ASN A 37 11.64 -28.87 -5.06
CA ASN A 37 11.11 -28.39 -6.34
C ASN A 37 9.58 -28.45 -6.42
N GLY A 38 8.91 -27.38 -5.98
CA GLY A 38 7.46 -27.21 -6.14
C GLY A 38 6.99 -27.47 -7.58
N ASN A 39 7.80 -27.13 -8.60
CA ASN A 39 7.47 -27.38 -10.01
C ASN A 39 7.16 -28.87 -10.29
N LYS A 40 7.80 -29.81 -9.59
CA LYS A 40 7.52 -31.24 -9.78
C LYS A 40 6.12 -31.60 -9.32
N ILE A 41 5.59 -30.95 -8.29
CA ILE A 41 4.23 -31.22 -7.80
C ILE A 41 3.20 -30.58 -8.74
N PHE A 42 3.37 -29.30 -9.05
CA PHE A 42 2.46 -28.58 -9.96
C PHE A 42 2.41 -29.21 -11.34
N SER A 43 3.56 -29.58 -11.93
CA SER A 43 3.59 -30.26 -13.24
C SER A 43 2.95 -31.64 -13.25
N ILE A 44 2.72 -32.27 -12.11
CA ILE A 44 1.94 -33.51 -12.04
C ILE A 44 0.47 -33.19 -11.83
N ILE A 45 0.13 -32.20 -10.98
CA ILE A 45 -1.25 -31.70 -10.83
C ILE A 45 -1.83 -31.30 -12.18
N GLU A 46 -1.10 -30.49 -12.97
CA GLU A 46 -1.49 -30.02 -14.31
C GLU A 46 -1.63 -31.15 -15.34
N LYS A 47 -0.97 -32.29 -15.14
CA LYS A 47 -1.08 -33.44 -16.06
C LYS A 47 -2.35 -34.25 -15.85
N ASP A 48 -3.02 -34.09 -14.71
CA ASP A 48 -4.25 -34.80 -14.40
C ASP A 48 -5.41 -33.81 -14.21
N VAL A 49 -6.22 -33.64 -15.26
CA VAL A 49 -7.31 -32.65 -15.33
C VAL A 49 -8.25 -32.72 -14.13
N LYS A 50 -8.53 -33.93 -13.62
CA LYS A 50 -9.40 -34.12 -12.45
C LYS A 50 -8.75 -33.56 -11.18
N THR A 51 -7.47 -33.87 -10.94
CA THR A 51 -6.73 -33.35 -9.79
C THR A 51 -6.52 -31.85 -9.91
N GLU A 52 -6.18 -31.36 -11.09
CA GLU A 52 -6.07 -29.92 -11.38
C GLU A 52 -7.35 -29.19 -10.99
N LYS A 53 -8.50 -29.58 -11.55
CA LYS A 53 -9.79 -28.95 -11.28
C LYS A 53 -10.14 -28.98 -9.79
N ARG A 54 -9.86 -30.09 -9.11
CA ARG A 54 -10.08 -30.19 -7.67
C ARG A 54 -9.16 -29.27 -6.89
N PHE A 55 -7.89 -29.18 -7.25
CA PHE A 55 -6.93 -28.31 -6.59
C PHE A 55 -7.28 -26.84 -6.75
N ARG A 56 -7.71 -26.40 -7.94
CA ARG A 56 -8.26 -25.04 -8.17
C ARG A 56 -9.41 -24.74 -7.22
N LYS A 57 -10.36 -25.67 -7.06
CA LYS A 57 -11.48 -25.52 -6.13
C LYS A 57 -11.04 -25.36 -4.66
N LEU A 58 -9.89 -25.93 -4.26
CA LEU A 58 -9.36 -25.75 -2.90
C LEU A 58 -8.77 -24.36 -2.68
N LEU A 59 -8.24 -23.73 -3.73
CA LEU A 59 -7.66 -22.39 -3.71
C LEU A 59 -8.72 -21.29 -3.88
N SER A 60 -9.87 -21.63 -4.48
CA SER A 60 -11.00 -20.76 -4.77
C SER A 60 -12.29 -21.29 -4.12
N PRO A 61 -12.50 -21.06 -2.82
CA PRO A 61 -13.69 -21.55 -2.11
C PRO A 61 -14.99 -21.05 -2.75
N GLY A 62 -15.93 -21.95 -3.03
CA GLY A 62 -17.21 -21.57 -3.66
C GLY A 62 -18.29 -21.09 -2.68
N SER A 63 -18.05 -21.21 -1.37
CA SER A 63 -18.95 -20.77 -0.30
C SER A 63 -18.16 -20.43 0.97
N LEU A 64 -18.83 -19.85 1.97
CA LEU A 64 -18.18 -19.55 3.26
C LEU A 64 -17.87 -20.84 4.04
N ASN A 65 -18.68 -21.88 3.88
CA ASN A 65 -18.37 -23.19 4.47
C ASN A 65 -17.11 -23.82 3.83
N GLU A 66 -16.91 -23.69 2.52
CA GLU A 66 -15.68 -24.18 1.89
C GLU A 66 -14.44 -23.37 2.31
N LEU A 67 -14.62 -22.10 2.69
CA LEU A 67 -13.57 -21.27 3.30
C LEU A 67 -13.19 -21.81 4.70
N SER A 68 -14.16 -22.39 5.43
CA SER A 68 -13.99 -22.87 6.81
C SER A 68 -13.58 -24.34 6.97
N ASP A 69 -13.75 -25.15 5.94
CA ASP A 69 -13.42 -26.59 5.89
C ASP A 69 -11.90 -26.90 5.99
N VAL A 70 -11.09 -25.91 6.31
CA VAL A 70 -9.62 -25.98 6.30
C VAL A 70 -9.10 -26.35 7.68
N ILE A 71 -8.52 -27.56 7.82
CA ILE A 71 -7.57 -27.82 8.91
C ILE A 71 -6.24 -27.24 8.46
N ILE A 72 -5.83 -26.13 9.06
CA ILE A 72 -4.60 -25.44 8.72
C ILE A 72 -3.42 -26.21 9.30
N GLY A 73 -2.63 -26.82 8.43
CA GLY A 73 -1.35 -27.43 8.79
C GLY A 73 -0.22 -26.40 8.67
N TYR A 74 0.77 -26.46 9.54
CA TYR A 74 2.00 -25.69 9.40
C TYR A 74 3.20 -26.58 9.72
N ASN A 75 4.33 -26.25 9.13
CA ASN A 75 5.60 -26.91 9.36
C ASN A 75 6.71 -25.88 9.57
N MET A 76 7.08 -25.67 10.85
CA MET A 76 8.09 -24.69 11.26
C MET A 76 9.50 -24.98 10.72
N SER A 77 9.76 -26.22 10.28
CA SER A 77 11.07 -26.58 9.74
C SER A 77 11.22 -26.17 8.25
N THR A 78 10.11 -25.85 7.56
CA THR A 78 10.16 -25.41 6.16
C THR A 78 10.83 -24.06 6.03
N THR A 79 11.89 -23.98 5.21
CA THR A 79 12.62 -22.73 4.99
C THR A 79 11.78 -21.71 4.21
N ILE A 80 12.07 -20.42 4.42
CA ILE A 80 11.36 -19.34 3.74
C ILE A 80 11.52 -19.42 2.21
N GLU A 81 12.68 -19.85 1.72
CA GLU A 81 12.94 -20.00 0.29
C GLU A 81 12.03 -21.06 -0.35
N VAL A 82 11.76 -22.16 0.35
CA VAL A 82 10.82 -23.20 -0.08
C VAL A 82 9.39 -22.67 -0.07
N LEU A 83 9.00 -21.95 0.99
CA LEU A 83 7.66 -21.36 1.12
C LEU A 83 7.37 -20.32 0.02
N LEU A 84 8.37 -19.48 -0.30
CA LEU A 84 8.29 -18.52 -1.39
C LEU A 84 8.17 -19.22 -2.75
N ASN A 85 8.94 -20.28 -2.99
CA ASN A 85 8.83 -21.06 -4.22
C ASN A 85 7.44 -21.69 -4.38
N ILE A 86 6.89 -22.29 -3.32
CA ILE A 86 5.55 -22.87 -3.34
C ILE A 86 4.51 -21.78 -3.60
N THR A 87 4.60 -20.65 -2.90
CA THR A 87 3.70 -19.51 -3.06
C THR A 87 3.73 -18.99 -4.49
N GLU A 88 4.92 -18.76 -5.05
CA GLU A 88 5.10 -18.35 -6.44
C GLU A 88 4.37 -19.29 -7.40
N LYS A 89 4.48 -20.60 -7.19
CA LYS A 89 3.81 -21.59 -8.04
C LYS A 89 2.29 -21.62 -7.88
N ILE A 90 1.77 -21.46 -6.66
CA ILE A 90 0.32 -21.31 -6.43
C ILE A 90 -0.20 -20.08 -7.21
N LEU A 91 0.48 -18.95 -7.08
CA LEU A 91 0.06 -17.70 -7.72
C LEU A 91 0.17 -17.77 -9.25
N MET A 92 1.23 -18.36 -9.80
CA MET A 92 1.35 -18.60 -11.24
C MET A 92 0.24 -19.54 -11.74
N PHE A 93 -0.05 -20.60 -10.99
CA PHE A 93 -1.09 -21.57 -11.34
C PHE A 93 -2.50 -20.94 -11.36
N GLU A 94 -2.77 -19.97 -10.48
CA GLU A 94 -4.03 -19.21 -10.40
C GLU A 94 -3.96 -17.79 -10.99
N CYS A 95 -2.98 -17.51 -11.86
CA CYS A 95 -2.75 -16.14 -12.36
C CYS A 95 -3.99 -15.53 -13.04
N ALA A 96 -4.79 -16.33 -13.75
CA ALA A 96 -6.04 -15.86 -14.37
C ALA A 96 -7.06 -15.37 -13.34
N ALA A 97 -7.25 -16.12 -12.25
CA ALA A 97 -8.15 -15.75 -11.16
C ALA A 97 -7.65 -14.50 -10.42
N ILE A 98 -6.33 -14.42 -10.19
CA ILE A 98 -5.71 -13.26 -9.53
C ILE A 98 -5.83 -11.99 -10.38
N ASN A 99 -5.55 -12.05 -11.69
CA ASN A 99 -5.72 -10.90 -12.58
C ASN A 99 -7.18 -10.45 -12.66
N LYS A 100 -8.12 -11.40 -12.69
CA LYS A 100 -9.56 -11.07 -12.62
C LYS A 100 -9.90 -10.38 -11.30
N TYR A 101 -9.36 -10.87 -10.18
CA TYR A 101 -9.49 -10.25 -8.87
C TYR A 101 -8.93 -8.83 -8.84
N ILE A 102 -7.72 -8.58 -9.32
CA ILE A 102 -7.08 -7.25 -9.34
C ILE A 102 -7.93 -6.26 -10.15
N LEU A 103 -8.39 -6.67 -11.33
CA LEU A 103 -9.25 -5.85 -12.18
C LEU A 103 -10.57 -5.48 -11.47
N LEU A 104 -11.23 -6.47 -10.87
CA LEU A 104 -12.50 -6.25 -10.17
C LEU A 104 -12.32 -5.44 -8.89
N ARG A 105 -11.24 -5.67 -8.13
CA ARG A 105 -10.88 -4.86 -6.97
C ARG A 105 -10.71 -3.39 -7.36
N GLY A 106 -10.04 -3.09 -8.48
CA GLY A 106 -9.92 -1.72 -8.97
C GLY A 106 -11.27 -1.07 -9.29
N LYS A 107 -12.23 -1.82 -9.83
CA LYS A 107 -13.62 -1.33 -10.03
C LYS A 107 -14.35 -1.13 -8.70
N TYR A 108 -14.21 -2.07 -7.77
CA TYR A 108 -14.78 -1.98 -6.42
C TYR A 108 -14.29 -0.72 -5.70
N GLU A 109 -12.98 -0.48 -5.68
CA GLU A 109 -12.39 0.70 -5.02
C GLU A 109 -12.89 2.01 -5.66
N ARG A 110 -13.04 2.06 -6.99
CA ARG A 110 -13.64 3.23 -7.66
C ARG A 110 -15.05 3.55 -7.17
N TYR A 111 -15.89 2.53 -7.07
CA TYR A 111 -17.26 2.71 -6.57
C TYR A 111 -17.27 3.03 -5.08
N LEU A 112 -16.41 2.39 -4.29
CA LEU A 112 -16.29 2.63 -2.84
C LEU A 112 -15.96 4.10 -2.57
N PHE A 113 -14.92 4.62 -3.23
CA PHE A 113 -14.48 6.00 -3.04
C PHE A 113 -15.35 7.04 -3.75
N SER A 114 -16.33 6.61 -4.54
CA SER A 114 -17.42 7.43 -5.08
C SER A 114 -18.73 7.28 -4.31
N ASN A 115 -18.73 6.57 -3.17
CA ASN A 115 -19.91 6.26 -2.37
C ASN A 115 -21.03 5.50 -3.11
N ASN A 116 -20.71 4.74 -4.16
CA ASN A 116 -21.67 3.91 -4.90
C ASN A 116 -21.72 2.49 -4.34
N TYR A 117 -22.31 2.34 -3.16
CA TYR A 117 -22.31 1.08 -2.40
C TYR A 117 -23.08 -0.06 -3.07
N LYS A 118 -24.14 0.26 -3.85
CA LYS A 118 -24.86 -0.73 -4.65
C LYS A 118 -23.93 -1.42 -5.65
N GLN A 119 -23.17 -0.64 -6.42
CA GLN A 119 -22.20 -1.20 -7.37
C GLN A 119 -21.06 -1.92 -6.66
N CYS A 120 -20.64 -1.47 -5.47
CA CYS A 120 -19.69 -2.23 -4.66
C CYS A 120 -20.17 -3.65 -4.35
N LYS A 121 -21.44 -3.79 -3.93
CA LYS A 121 -22.04 -5.11 -3.63
C LYS A 121 -22.11 -6.02 -4.86
N GLU A 122 -22.43 -5.46 -6.03
CA GLU A 122 -22.46 -6.18 -7.30
C GLU A 122 -21.06 -6.69 -7.69
N ILE A 123 -20.04 -5.83 -7.62
CA ILE A 123 -18.65 -6.21 -7.94
C ILE A 123 -18.10 -7.23 -6.94
N LEU A 124 -18.38 -7.08 -5.64
CA LEU A 124 -17.99 -8.08 -4.63
C LEU A 124 -18.64 -9.45 -4.91
N GLY A 125 -19.91 -9.46 -5.35
CA GLY A 125 -20.56 -10.69 -5.83
C GLY A 125 -19.91 -11.26 -7.09
N GLU A 126 -19.47 -10.42 -8.03
CA GLU A 126 -18.72 -10.88 -9.21
C GLU A 126 -17.37 -11.52 -8.82
N ILE A 127 -16.65 -10.93 -7.85
CA ILE A 127 -15.41 -11.51 -7.32
C ILE A 127 -15.67 -12.89 -6.73
N GLU A 128 -16.66 -13.01 -5.85
CA GLU A 128 -17.01 -14.28 -5.20
C GLU A 128 -17.41 -15.36 -6.22
N ASN A 129 -18.21 -15.00 -7.22
CA ASN A 129 -18.68 -15.94 -8.24
C ASN A 129 -17.59 -16.37 -9.23
N THR A 130 -16.59 -15.52 -9.50
CA THR A 130 -15.57 -15.79 -10.52
C THR A 130 -14.22 -16.23 -9.97
N VAL A 131 -13.87 -15.80 -8.76
CA VAL A 131 -12.58 -16.07 -8.10
C VAL A 131 -12.75 -16.92 -6.84
N GLY A 132 -13.88 -16.78 -6.14
CA GLY A 132 -14.17 -17.49 -4.89
C GLY A 132 -14.21 -16.57 -3.66
N PHE A 133 -14.72 -17.11 -2.56
CA PHE A 133 -14.77 -16.44 -1.27
C PHE A 133 -13.37 -16.29 -0.66
N SER A 134 -13.18 -15.20 0.08
CA SER A 134 -11.94 -14.84 0.76
C SER A 134 -12.23 -14.03 2.01
N ILE A 135 -11.30 -14.02 2.95
CA ILE A 135 -11.40 -13.18 4.15
C ILE A 135 -11.40 -11.70 3.76
N TRP A 136 -10.57 -11.32 2.79
CA TRP A 136 -10.60 -9.99 2.19
C TRP A 136 -12.01 -9.63 1.69
N GLY A 137 -12.64 -10.49 0.88
CA GLY A 137 -13.99 -10.22 0.33
C GLY A 137 -15.04 -10.03 1.41
N CYS A 138 -15.03 -10.89 2.43
CA CYS A 138 -15.91 -10.76 3.59
C CYS A 138 -15.70 -9.43 4.34
N SER A 139 -14.43 -9.04 4.57
CA SER A 139 -14.10 -7.76 5.22
C SER A 139 -14.65 -6.55 4.45
N GLN A 140 -14.59 -6.60 3.11
CA GLN A 140 -15.09 -5.53 2.26
C GLN A 140 -16.62 -5.46 2.27
N ARG A 141 -17.32 -6.60 2.40
CA ARG A 141 -18.76 -6.60 2.59
C ARG A 141 -19.19 -5.98 3.92
N PHE A 142 -18.48 -6.26 5.03
CA PHE A 142 -18.75 -5.58 6.29
C PHE A 142 -18.60 -4.06 6.18
N LEU A 143 -17.52 -3.61 5.53
CA LEU A 143 -17.30 -2.19 5.28
C LEU A 143 -18.46 -1.57 4.49
N VAL A 144 -18.84 -2.15 3.34
CA VAL A 144 -19.91 -1.61 2.50
C VAL A 144 -21.25 -1.62 3.23
N GLU A 145 -21.55 -2.69 3.98
CA GLU A 145 -22.80 -2.81 4.73
C GLU A 145 -22.88 -1.77 5.86
N GLU A 146 -21.78 -1.53 6.59
CA GLU A 146 -21.71 -0.44 7.57
C GLU A 146 -21.86 0.93 6.91
N LEU A 147 -21.19 1.14 5.77
CA LEU A 147 -21.21 2.43 5.07
C LEU A 147 -22.63 2.78 4.59
N GLU A 148 -23.36 1.81 4.04
CA GLU A 148 -24.70 1.98 3.49
C GLU A 148 -25.82 1.89 4.53
N ASN A 149 -25.78 0.87 5.40
CA ASN A 149 -26.90 0.48 6.27
C ASN A 149 -26.59 0.53 7.78
N GLY A 150 -25.34 0.82 8.15
CA GLY A 150 -24.93 1.01 9.55
C GLY A 150 -24.70 -0.28 10.35
N LEU A 151 -24.51 -0.10 11.66
CA LEU A 151 -24.02 -1.12 12.60
C LEU A 151 -24.89 -2.38 12.65
N GLU A 152 -26.21 -2.22 12.71
CA GLU A 152 -27.14 -3.36 12.83
C GLU A 152 -27.05 -4.30 11.63
N ALA A 153 -26.96 -3.73 10.43
CA ALA A 153 -26.85 -4.50 9.19
C ALA A 153 -25.49 -5.23 9.10
N ASN A 154 -24.41 -4.57 9.49
CA ASN A 154 -23.09 -5.18 9.62
C ASN A 154 -23.08 -6.36 10.60
N LYS A 155 -23.67 -6.21 11.80
CA LYS A 155 -23.77 -7.31 12.78
C LYS A 155 -24.67 -8.45 12.34
N LYS A 156 -25.76 -8.15 11.63
CA LYS A 156 -26.60 -9.17 11.00
C LYS A 156 -25.83 -9.97 9.96
N LEU A 157 -25.02 -9.30 9.14
CA LEU A 157 -24.16 -9.96 8.15
C LEU A 157 -23.11 -10.84 8.83
N LEU A 158 -22.48 -10.36 9.91
CA LEU A 158 -21.54 -11.15 10.70
C LEU A 158 -22.19 -12.42 11.25
N GLY A 159 -23.38 -12.30 11.85
CA GLY A 159 -24.14 -13.46 12.35
C GLY A 159 -24.38 -14.51 11.26
N LYS A 160 -24.83 -14.08 10.07
CA LYS A 160 -25.01 -14.97 8.91
C LYS A 160 -23.71 -15.68 8.52
N TYR A 161 -22.59 -14.96 8.50
CA TYR A 161 -21.30 -15.53 8.09
C TYR A 161 -20.80 -16.54 9.11
N THR A 162 -20.87 -16.22 10.40
CA THR A 162 -20.47 -17.11 11.49
C THR A 162 -21.32 -18.39 11.51
N GLU A 163 -22.61 -18.30 11.20
CA GLU A 163 -23.49 -19.47 11.04
C GLU A 163 -23.04 -20.39 9.89
N GLU A 164 -22.70 -19.83 8.72
CA GLU A 164 -22.28 -20.61 7.54
C GLU A 164 -20.86 -21.19 7.69
N ILE A 165 -19.96 -20.47 8.36
CA ILE A 165 -18.58 -20.90 8.62
C ILE A 165 -18.53 -21.98 9.71
N GLY A 166 -19.48 -21.97 10.64
CA GLY A 166 -19.55 -22.93 11.73
C GLY A 166 -18.43 -22.73 12.75
N LYS A 167 -17.73 -23.81 13.12
CA LYS A 167 -16.83 -23.84 14.30
C LYS A 167 -15.37 -23.46 14.01
N ASN A 168 -15.05 -22.88 12.85
CA ASN A 168 -13.67 -22.49 12.55
C ASN A 168 -13.28 -21.22 13.32
N LEU A 169 -12.56 -21.39 14.43
CA LEU A 169 -12.20 -20.30 15.34
C LEU A 169 -11.37 -19.21 14.66
N LEU A 170 -10.34 -19.58 13.89
CA LEU A 170 -9.44 -18.61 13.26
C LEU A 170 -10.20 -17.66 12.33
N ILE A 171 -11.05 -18.24 11.46
CA ILE A 171 -11.80 -17.46 10.48
C ILE A 171 -12.84 -16.59 11.19
N ASN A 172 -13.59 -17.14 12.14
CA ASN A 172 -14.56 -16.36 12.91
C ASN A 172 -13.90 -15.19 13.65
N THR A 173 -12.73 -15.42 14.27
CA THR A 173 -11.96 -14.35 14.91
C THR A 173 -11.59 -13.24 13.92
N LEU A 174 -11.10 -13.59 12.73
CA LEU A 174 -10.79 -12.59 11.70
C LEU A 174 -12.05 -11.81 11.31
N LEU A 175 -13.18 -12.48 11.06
CA LEU A 175 -14.42 -11.82 10.68
C LEU A 175 -14.98 -10.90 11.78
N ASP A 176 -14.90 -11.32 13.05
CA ASP A 176 -15.30 -10.49 14.18
C ASP A 176 -14.49 -9.19 14.23
N PHE A 177 -13.17 -9.27 14.07
CA PHE A 177 -12.31 -8.09 14.04
C PHE A 177 -12.50 -7.24 12.79
N TYR A 178 -12.74 -7.84 11.61
CA TYR A 178 -13.01 -7.06 10.40
C TYR A 178 -14.36 -6.34 10.48
N SER A 179 -15.42 -7.00 10.98
CA SER A 179 -16.70 -6.34 11.29
C SER A 179 -16.50 -5.21 12.30
N TYR A 180 -15.76 -5.44 13.40
CA TYR A 180 -15.47 -4.41 14.40
C TYR A 180 -14.65 -3.24 13.82
N SER A 181 -13.69 -3.51 12.94
CA SER A 181 -12.88 -2.48 12.28
C SER A 181 -13.74 -1.57 11.39
N SER A 182 -14.77 -2.12 10.74
CA SER A 182 -15.66 -1.37 9.87
C SER A 182 -16.57 -0.40 10.60
N GLU A 183 -16.80 -0.54 11.90
CA GLU A 183 -17.75 0.29 12.66
C GLU A 183 -17.38 1.77 12.65
N LYS A 184 -18.24 2.67 12.14
CA LYS A 184 -17.88 4.10 11.98
C LYS A 184 -17.56 4.80 13.30
N ASN A 185 -18.29 4.44 14.35
CA ASN A 185 -18.22 5.10 15.67
C ASN A 185 -17.09 4.58 16.57
N THR A 186 -16.44 3.48 16.19
CA THR A 186 -15.29 2.95 16.92
C THR A 186 -14.03 3.72 16.51
N SER A 187 -13.30 4.32 17.45
CA SER A 187 -12.04 4.98 17.12
C SER A 187 -10.95 3.97 16.75
N TYR A 188 -9.96 4.40 15.96
CA TYR A 188 -8.77 3.60 15.66
C TYR A 188 -8.04 3.12 16.93
N PHE A 189 -7.91 3.98 17.95
CA PHE A 189 -7.22 3.63 19.19
C PHE A 189 -7.98 2.57 19.99
N ASN A 190 -9.32 2.65 20.04
CA ASN A 190 -10.15 1.63 20.68
C ASN A 190 -10.04 0.29 19.96
N TYR A 191 -10.02 0.33 18.62
CA TYR A 191 -9.77 -0.86 17.79
C TYR A 191 -8.42 -1.51 18.12
N LYS A 192 -7.35 -0.71 18.14
CA LYS A 192 -6.00 -1.17 18.46
C LYS A 192 -5.91 -1.77 19.86
N ASP A 193 -6.48 -1.11 20.86
CA ASP A 193 -6.51 -1.59 22.25
C ASP A 193 -7.22 -2.96 22.36
N LYS A 194 -8.36 -3.12 21.68
CA LYS A 194 -9.10 -4.40 21.66
C LYS A 194 -8.27 -5.53 21.03
N ILE A 195 -7.58 -5.26 19.92
CA ILE A 195 -6.68 -6.27 19.30
C ILE A 195 -5.58 -6.65 20.28
N ASN A 196 -4.88 -5.68 20.86
CA ASN A 196 -3.75 -5.95 21.75
C ASN A 196 -4.18 -6.81 22.94
N LYS A 197 -5.28 -6.45 23.61
CA LYS A 197 -5.84 -7.23 24.72
C LYS A 197 -6.20 -8.66 24.31
N TYR A 198 -6.79 -8.84 23.12
CA TYR A 198 -7.12 -10.16 22.62
C TYR A 198 -5.87 -10.99 22.31
N LEU A 199 -4.88 -10.41 21.62
CA LEU A 199 -3.64 -11.11 21.29
C LEU A 199 -2.83 -11.47 22.54
N GLU A 200 -2.81 -10.59 23.55
CA GLU A 200 -2.18 -10.86 24.85
C GLU A 200 -2.87 -12.02 25.59
N SER A 201 -4.19 -12.21 25.39
CA SER A 201 -4.92 -13.32 26.01
C SER A 201 -4.68 -14.70 25.37
N LEU A 202 -4.00 -14.75 24.22
CA LEU A 202 -3.74 -15.99 23.47
C LEU A 202 -2.35 -16.61 23.76
N ASP A 203 -1.59 -16.03 24.69
CA ASP A 203 -0.22 -16.44 25.05
C ASP A 203 0.72 -16.58 23.83
N GLU A 204 1.76 -17.42 23.91
CA GLU A 204 2.74 -17.67 22.84
C GLU A 204 2.22 -18.60 21.72
N SER A 205 0.93 -18.53 21.40
CA SER A 205 0.35 -19.32 20.30
C SER A 205 0.95 -18.94 18.95
N VAL A 206 1.25 -19.94 18.10
CA VAL A 206 1.73 -19.77 16.72
C VAL A 206 0.77 -18.94 15.84
N VAL A 207 -0.50 -18.81 16.26
CA VAL A 207 -1.53 -18.02 15.58
C VAL A 207 -1.41 -16.52 15.89
N VAL A 208 -0.83 -16.14 17.03
CA VAL A 208 -0.69 -14.73 17.44
C VAL A 208 0.14 -13.92 16.43
N PRO A 209 1.30 -14.39 15.93
CA PRO A 209 2.05 -13.67 14.90
C PRO A 209 1.24 -13.47 13.60
N TYR A 210 0.45 -14.47 13.20
CA TYR A 210 -0.44 -14.37 12.04
C TYR A 210 -1.56 -13.35 12.24
N LEU A 211 -2.28 -13.43 13.36
CA LEU A 211 -3.36 -12.49 13.68
C LEU A 211 -2.82 -11.06 13.80
N ARG A 212 -1.64 -10.88 14.40
CA ARG A 212 -0.99 -9.57 14.49
C ARG A 212 -0.68 -9.02 13.11
N PHE A 213 -0.13 -9.83 12.19
CA PHE A 213 0.09 -9.41 10.80
C PHE A 213 -1.21 -9.00 10.09
N LYS A 214 -2.33 -9.70 10.35
CA LYS A 214 -3.61 -9.45 9.69
C LYS A 214 -4.42 -8.29 10.28
N LEU A 215 -4.28 -8.00 11.56
CA LEU A 215 -5.15 -7.09 12.32
C LEU A 215 -4.43 -5.83 12.83
N ASP A 216 -3.14 -5.91 13.20
CA ASP A 216 -2.38 -4.73 13.65
C ASP A 216 -1.67 -4.06 12.48
N TYR A 217 -2.10 -2.84 12.18
CA TYR A 217 -1.58 -2.07 11.05
C TYR A 217 -0.13 -1.65 11.21
N ASN A 218 0.44 -1.72 12.42
CA ASN A 218 1.84 -1.37 12.68
C ASN A 218 2.71 -2.58 13.02
N ALA A 219 2.20 -3.80 12.78
CA ALA A 219 2.91 -5.02 13.11
C ALA A 219 4.31 -5.02 12.46
N ALA A 220 5.32 -5.23 13.29
CA ALA A 220 6.65 -5.56 12.79
C ALA A 220 6.59 -6.90 12.06
N CYS A 221 7.32 -7.01 10.96
CA CYS A 221 7.45 -8.24 10.20
C CYS A 221 8.79 -8.90 10.53
N SER A 222 8.85 -10.23 10.48
CA SER A 222 10.08 -11.01 10.63
C SER A 222 10.04 -12.21 9.69
N ARG A 223 11.19 -12.86 9.46
CA ARG A 223 11.26 -14.08 8.63
C ARG A 223 10.28 -15.17 9.11
N ASP A 224 10.17 -15.36 10.42
CA ASP A 224 9.27 -16.39 10.99
C ASP A 224 7.80 -16.02 10.79
N ILE A 225 7.44 -14.74 11.00
CA ILE A 225 6.08 -14.24 10.74
C ILE A 225 5.70 -14.46 9.28
N ILE A 226 6.60 -14.12 8.36
CA ILE A 226 6.40 -14.32 6.92
C ILE A 226 6.15 -15.81 6.63
N GLY A 227 6.97 -16.70 7.19
CA GLY A 227 6.80 -18.14 7.01
C GLY A 227 5.45 -18.66 7.51
N ILE A 228 4.97 -18.16 8.64
CA ILE A 228 3.65 -18.52 9.19
C ILE A 228 2.53 -18.00 8.27
N VAL A 229 2.59 -16.74 7.86
CA VAL A 229 1.56 -16.10 7.03
C VAL A 229 1.40 -16.81 5.68
N LEU A 230 2.50 -17.10 4.99
CA LEU A 230 2.46 -17.80 3.69
C LEU A 230 1.83 -19.19 3.82
N GLN A 231 2.16 -19.93 4.89
CA GLN A 231 1.59 -21.26 5.12
C GLN A 231 0.09 -21.20 5.40
N ILE A 232 -0.35 -20.29 6.27
CA ILE A 232 -1.76 -20.17 6.65
C ILE A 232 -2.60 -19.69 5.46
N ASP A 233 -2.23 -18.57 4.83
CA ASP A 233 -3.04 -17.98 3.76
C ASP A 233 -3.12 -18.88 2.52
N SER A 234 -2.06 -19.65 2.22
CA SER A 234 -2.07 -20.59 1.09
C SER A 234 -3.19 -21.63 1.22
N GLN A 235 -3.64 -21.89 2.44
CA GLN A 235 -4.70 -22.84 2.75
C GLN A 235 -6.08 -22.18 2.91
N ILE A 236 -6.21 -20.85 2.88
CA ILE A 236 -7.50 -20.17 3.05
C ILE A 236 -8.10 -19.89 1.67
N SER A 237 -7.52 -18.92 0.95
CA SER A 237 -7.92 -18.56 -0.41
C SER A 237 -6.74 -17.98 -1.17
N VAL A 238 -6.76 -18.09 -2.50
CA VAL A 238 -5.72 -17.49 -3.36
C VAL A 238 -5.69 -15.96 -3.26
N VAL A 239 -6.84 -15.32 -3.01
CA VAL A 239 -6.93 -13.86 -2.84
C VAL A 239 -6.22 -13.42 -1.56
N ASP A 240 -6.43 -14.13 -0.45
CA ASP A 240 -5.79 -13.81 0.83
C ASP A 240 -4.27 -14.06 0.76
N LEU A 241 -3.85 -15.16 0.12
CA LEU A 241 -2.43 -15.45 -0.14
C LEU A 241 -1.79 -14.36 -0.99
N TYR A 242 -2.44 -13.95 -2.08
CA TYR A 242 -1.90 -12.94 -2.97
C TYR A 242 -1.72 -11.59 -2.27
N ASN A 243 -2.72 -11.14 -1.51
CA ASN A 243 -2.63 -9.87 -0.79
C ASN A 243 -1.50 -9.87 0.23
N SER A 244 -1.36 -10.93 1.03
CA SER A 244 -0.24 -11.07 1.97
C SER A 244 1.10 -11.15 1.26
N PHE A 245 1.18 -11.89 0.15
CA PHE A 245 2.41 -12.04 -0.61
C PHE A 245 2.93 -10.69 -1.14
N VAL A 246 2.05 -9.83 -1.69
CA VAL A 246 2.45 -8.49 -2.13
C VAL A 246 2.90 -7.62 -0.97
N GLU A 247 2.19 -7.64 0.17
CA GLU A 247 2.59 -6.92 1.39
C GLU A 247 3.97 -7.37 1.90
N ILE A 248 4.22 -8.67 1.90
CA ILE A 248 5.50 -9.28 2.27
C ILE A 248 6.61 -8.83 1.32
N LEU A 249 6.39 -8.81 0.00
CA LEU A 249 7.38 -8.34 -0.97
C LEU A 249 7.72 -6.86 -0.76
N GLN A 250 6.73 -6.01 -0.50
CA GLN A 250 6.95 -4.59 -0.24
C GLN A 250 7.75 -4.38 1.06
N HIS A 251 7.41 -5.07 2.14
CA HIS A 251 8.16 -5.02 3.39
C HIS A 251 9.59 -5.55 3.24
N ASN A 252 9.76 -6.66 2.53
CA ASN A 252 11.06 -7.25 2.25
C ASN A 252 11.96 -6.32 1.43
N SER A 253 11.39 -5.48 0.57
CA SER A 253 12.15 -4.51 -0.23
C SER A 253 12.82 -3.43 0.63
N TYR A 254 12.32 -3.20 1.85
CA TYR A 254 12.93 -2.30 2.83
C TYR A 254 13.93 -3.03 3.74
N TYR A 255 13.55 -4.18 4.30
CA TYR A 255 14.34 -4.87 5.32
C TYR A 255 15.30 -5.93 4.78
N ASN A 256 15.14 -6.35 3.52
CA ASN A 256 15.96 -7.36 2.84
C ASN A 256 16.07 -8.70 3.60
N TYR A 257 14.96 -9.24 4.08
CA TYR A 257 14.92 -10.54 4.75
C TYR A 257 15.33 -11.69 3.81
N PHE A 258 15.05 -11.59 2.51
CA PHE A 258 15.42 -12.57 1.48
C PHE A 258 15.59 -11.91 0.11
N GLY A 259 16.25 -12.61 -0.82
CA GLY A 259 16.38 -12.15 -2.20
C GLY A 259 15.05 -12.27 -2.95
N ASN A 260 14.47 -11.15 -3.37
CA ASN A 260 13.13 -11.10 -4.00
C ASN A 260 13.09 -10.54 -5.43
N LYS A 261 14.18 -9.95 -5.96
CA LYS A 261 14.21 -9.44 -7.35
C LYS A 261 13.73 -10.49 -8.36
N ASN A 262 14.28 -11.70 -8.32
CA ASN A 262 13.88 -12.77 -9.25
C ASN A 262 12.43 -13.22 -9.05
N ILE A 263 11.92 -13.20 -7.82
CA ILE A 263 10.55 -13.55 -7.51
C ILE A 263 9.58 -12.53 -8.13
N VAL A 264 9.87 -11.24 -7.97
CA VAL A 264 9.07 -10.16 -8.57
C VAL A 264 9.08 -10.27 -10.10
N VAL A 265 10.27 -10.42 -10.70
CA VAL A 265 10.45 -10.58 -12.16
C VAL A 265 9.69 -11.80 -12.71
N ASN A 266 9.64 -12.90 -11.95
CA ASN A 266 8.92 -14.08 -12.40
C ASN A 266 7.42 -13.91 -12.30
N ILE A 267 6.92 -13.31 -11.22
CA ILE A 267 5.48 -13.17 -10.96
C ILE A 267 4.84 -12.09 -11.84
N GLU A 268 5.50 -10.95 -12.03
CA GLU A 268 4.96 -9.83 -12.81
C GLU A 268 4.63 -10.23 -14.26
N LYS A 269 5.39 -11.18 -14.84
CA LYS A 269 5.09 -11.76 -16.17
C LYS A 269 3.70 -12.38 -16.29
N TYR A 270 3.10 -12.81 -15.19
CA TYR A 270 1.80 -13.48 -15.16
C TYR A 270 0.72 -12.68 -14.44
N ILE A 271 1.09 -11.76 -13.54
CA ILE A 271 0.16 -11.01 -12.70
C ILE A 271 0.34 -9.52 -12.93
N ASP A 272 -0.70 -8.89 -13.50
CA ASP A 272 -0.73 -7.47 -13.84
C ASP A 272 -1.23 -6.64 -12.64
N ASP A 273 -0.31 -6.29 -11.74
CA ASP A 273 -0.57 -5.41 -10.59
C ASP A 273 0.46 -4.29 -10.55
N TYR A 274 -0.01 -3.04 -10.43
CA TYR A 274 0.85 -1.86 -10.36
C TYR A 274 1.89 -1.93 -9.24
N ARG A 275 1.60 -2.62 -8.12
CA ARG A 275 2.54 -2.78 -6.99
C ARG A 275 3.72 -3.66 -7.39
N LEU A 276 3.51 -4.67 -8.24
CA LEU A 276 4.57 -5.52 -8.77
C LEU A 276 5.39 -4.76 -9.81
N HIS A 277 4.74 -3.98 -10.69
CA HIS A 277 5.42 -3.08 -11.62
C HIS A 277 6.32 -2.07 -10.88
N ASN A 278 5.83 -1.47 -9.79
CA ASN A 278 6.62 -0.54 -8.99
C ASN A 278 7.85 -1.21 -8.35
N LEU A 279 7.72 -2.48 -7.93
CA LEU A 279 8.84 -3.28 -7.43
C LEU A 279 9.85 -3.63 -8.53
N MET A 280 9.41 -3.92 -9.76
CA MET A 280 10.30 -4.13 -10.91
C MET A 280 11.19 -2.91 -11.15
N ILE A 281 10.57 -1.73 -11.17
CA ILE A 281 11.26 -0.45 -11.33
C ILE A 281 12.22 -0.20 -10.16
N PHE A 282 11.81 -0.47 -8.92
CA PHE A 282 12.69 -0.41 -7.75
C PHE A 282 13.94 -1.30 -7.90
N TYR A 283 13.78 -2.50 -8.47
CA TYR A 283 14.90 -3.42 -8.76
C TYR A 283 15.70 -3.09 -10.02
N GLY A 284 15.44 -1.94 -10.65
CA GLY A 284 16.13 -1.47 -11.86
C GLY A 284 15.76 -2.26 -13.11
N VAL A 285 14.55 -2.81 -13.17
CA VAL A 285 14.01 -3.49 -14.35
C VAL A 285 13.00 -2.56 -15.02
N TYR A 286 13.40 -1.92 -16.12
CA TYR A 286 12.63 -0.87 -16.82
C TYR A 286 11.99 -1.36 -18.13
N ASP A 287 11.74 -2.66 -18.25
CA ASP A 287 11.11 -3.25 -19.43
C ASP A 287 9.75 -2.59 -19.68
N LYS A 288 9.53 -2.06 -20.89
CA LYS A 288 8.30 -1.35 -21.30
C LYS A 288 7.92 -0.14 -20.42
N PHE A 289 8.90 0.49 -19.77
CA PHE A 289 8.62 1.64 -18.90
C PHE A 289 8.03 2.83 -19.68
N ASP A 290 8.48 3.08 -20.92
CA ASP A 290 7.91 4.15 -21.74
C ASP A 290 6.42 3.90 -22.08
N ASP A 291 6.04 2.66 -22.41
CA ASP A 291 4.63 2.27 -22.63
C ASP A 291 3.77 2.50 -21.37
N TYR A 292 4.35 2.27 -20.19
CA TYR A 292 3.71 2.56 -18.91
C TYR A 292 3.51 4.07 -18.74
N LEU A 293 4.53 4.88 -19.03
CA LEU A 293 4.45 6.33 -18.90
C LEU A 293 3.38 6.92 -19.84
N ASP A 294 3.29 6.43 -21.08
CA ASP A 294 2.28 6.87 -22.05
C ASP A 294 0.84 6.68 -21.53
N LYS A 295 0.56 5.54 -20.90
CA LYS A 295 -0.76 5.24 -20.29
C LYS A 295 -1.15 6.22 -19.19
N HIS A 296 -0.17 6.85 -18.54
CA HIS A 296 -0.35 7.73 -17.39
C HIS A 296 -0.03 9.20 -17.67
N ASN A 297 0.12 9.59 -18.94
CA ASN A 297 0.47 10.95 -19.37
C ASN A 297 -0.41 12.06 -18.74
N SER A 298 -1.70 11.80 -18.51
CA SER A 298 -2.59 12.76 -17.83
C SER A 298 -2.09 13.17 -16.44
N VAL A 299 -1.54 12.23 -15.67
CA VAL A 299 -0.96 12.50 -14.35
C VAL A 299 0.33 13.32 -14.47
N TYR A 300 1.18 13.00 -15.44
CA TYR A 300 2.44 13.74 -15.63
C TYR A 300 2.23 15.19 -16.04
N LYS A 301 1.19 15.47 -16.84
CA LYS A 301 0.78 16.85 -17.14
C LYS A 301 0.37 17.62 -15.88
N ILE A 302 -0.37 17.00 -14.96
CA ILE A 302 -0.74 17.62 -13.67
C ILE A 302 0.51 17.92 -12.84
N ILE A 303 1.42 16.94 -12.72
CA ILE A 303 2.67 17.09 -11.97
C ILE A 303 3.53 18.20 -12.55
N GLU A 304 3.64 18.28 -13.87
CA GLU A 304 4.40 19.32 -14.55
C GLU A 304 3.82 20.71 -14.27
N LYS A 305 2.50 20.87 -14.42
CA LYS A 305 1.80 22.11 -14.11
C LYS A 305 1.97 22.53 -12.65
N TYR A 306 2.00 21.56 -11.74
CA TYR A 306 2.28 21.82 -10.33
C TYR A 306 3.72 22.29 -10.09
N THR A 307 4.69 21.73 -10.82
CA THR A 307 6.11 22.12 -10.72
C THR A 307 6.34 23.55 -11.20
N VAL A 308 5.67 23.97 -12.27
CA VAL A 308 5.82 25.34 -12.82
C VAL A 308 4.97 26.40 -12.12
N GLY A 309 4.17 26.01 -11.10
CA GLY A 309 3.35 26.94 -10.32
C GLY A 309 2.00 27.30 -10.91
N ALA A 310 1.54 26.58 -11.94
CA ALA A 310 0.21 26.78 -12.56
C ALA A 310 -0.91 26.14 -11.71
N TYR A 311 -1.03 26.57 -10.46
CA TYR A 311 -1.88 25.91 -9.45
C TYR A 311 -3.37 25.89 -9.80
N ASP A 312 -3.88 26.93 -10.47
CA ASP A 312 -5.28 26.97 -10.91
C ASP A 312 -5.59 25.89 -11.96
N GLU A 313 -4.69 25.66 -12.92
CA GLU A 313 -4.82 24.56 -13.88
C GLU A 313 -4.73 23.19 -13.18
N VAL A 314 -3.82 23.06 -12.22
CA VAL A 314 -3.67 21.82 -11.41
C VAL A 314 -4.97 21.49 -10.68
N ILE A 315 -5.65 22.49 -10.11
CA ILE A 315 -6.94 22.29 -9.42
C ILE A 315 -7.97 21.72 -10.38
N GLU A 316 -8.16 22.36 -11.55
CA GLU A 316 -9.12 21.90 -12.56
C GLU A 316 -8.82 20.47 -13.05
N MET A 317 -7.58 20.23 -13.46
CA MET A 317 -7.16 18.93 -13.98
C MET A 317 -7.25 17.83 -12.92
N SER A 318 -6.84 18.11 -11.68
CA SER A 318 -6.89 17.12 -10.59
C SER A 318 -8.32 16.79 -10.19
N MET A 319 -9.23 17.77 -10.19
CA MET A 319 -10.65 17.50 -9.95
C MET A 319 -11.24 16.57 -11.00
N ASN A 320 -10.98 16.83 -12.29
CA ASN A 320 -11.46 15.98 -13.37
C ASN A 320 -10.87 14.57 -13.28
N TYR A 321 -9.58 14.46 -12.94
CA TYR A 321 -8.93 13.18 -12.74
C TYR A 321 -9.55 12.40 -11.57
N ILE A 322 -9.69 13.00 -10.38
CA ILE A 322 -10.25 12.35 -9.18
C ILE A 322 -11.67 11.86 -9.41
N LYS A 323 -12.50 12.57 -10.20
CA LYS A 323 -13.84 12.07 -10.58
C LYS A 323 -13.79 10.73 -11.32
N SER A 324 -12.76 10.52 -12.14
CA SER A 324 -12.58 9.28 -12.93
C SER A 324 -11.76 8.20 -12.21
N LYS A 325 -10.88 8.62 -11.29
CA LYS A 325 -9.93 7.80 -10.54
C LYS A 325 -9.95 8.16 -9.05
N PRO A 326 -11.10 8.01 -8.37
CA PRO A 326 -11.27 8.42 -6.97
C PRO A 326 -10.40 7.58 -6.02
N GLU A 327 -9.93 6.41 -6.44
CA GLU A 327 -9.00 5.55 -5.71
C GLU A 327 -7.58 6.13 -5.61
N ASP A 328 -7.20 7.06 -6.50
CA ASP A 328 -5.86 7.65 -6.49
C ASP A 328 -5.72 8.67 -5.35
N PHE A 329 -5.12 8.21 -4.25
CA PHE A 329 -4.87 9.06 -3.08
C PHE A 329 -3.83 10.15 -3.37
N GLN A 330 -2.89 9.92 -4.28
CA GLN A 330 -1.78 10.84 -4.52
C GLN A 330 -2.26 12.16 -5.12
N MET A 331 -3.25 12.11 -6.02
CA MET A 331 -3.81 13.33 -6.62
C MET A 331 -4.50 14.26 -5.61
N ARG A 332 -5.00 13.72 -4.50
CA ARG A 332 -5.54 14.56 -3.40
C ARG A 332 -4.46 15.42 -2.75
N HIS A 333 -3.22 14.93 -2.68
CA HIS A 333 -2.11 15.75 -2.18
C HIS A 333 -1.78 16.89 -3.13
N PHE A 334 -1.77 16.64 -4.45
CA PHE A 334 -1.53 17.69 -5.44
C PHE A 334 -2.64 18.74 -5.40
N LEU A 335 -3.90 18.30 -5.38
CA LEU A 335 -5.06 19.17 -5.28
C LEU A 335 -5.02 20.04 -4.02
N ALA A 336 -4.87 19.43 -2.84
CA ALA A 336 -4.80 20.18 -1.57
C ALA A 336 -3.70 21.25 -1.58
N LYS A 337 -2.49 20.89 -2.03
CA LYS A 337 -1.36 21.85 -2.10
C LYS A 337 -1.61 22.95 -3.13
N ALA A 338 -2.21 22.63 -4.27
CA ALA A 338 -2.54 23.62 -5.29
C ALA A 338 -3.61 24.61 -4.79
N VAL A 339 -4.63 24.14 -4.07
CA VAL A 339 -5.64 25.01 -3.42
C VAL A 339 -4.98 25.96 -2.42
N ILE A 340 -4.05 25.46 -1.59
CA ILE A 340 -3.30 26.29 -0.64
C ILE A 340 -2.47 27.36 -1.38
N ASN A 341 -1.68 26.96 -2.37
CA ASN A 341 -0.79 27.89 -3.07
C ASN A 341 -1.54 28.90 -3.97
N SER A 342 -2.71 28.54 -4.50
CA SER A 342 -3.61 29.46 -5.21
C SER A 342 -4.42 30.38 -4.29
N LYS A 343 -4.29 30.20 -2.95
CA LYS A 343 -5.00 30.98 -1.93
C LYS A 343 -6.53 30.89 -2.05
N ARG A 344 -7.03 29.78 -2.61
CA ARG A 344 -8.46 29.47 -2.70
C ARG A 344 -8.94 28.77 -1.44
N LYS A 345 -10.24 28.85 -1.16
CA LYS A 345 -10.87 28.04 -0.12
C LYS A 345 -11.06 26.61 -0.62
N MET A 346 -11.00 25.64 0.30
CA MET A 346 -11.37 24.27 -0.02
C MET A 346 -12.90 24.18 -0.03
N GLU A 347 -13.46 23.98 -1.23
CA GLU A 347 -14.91 23.82 -1.47
C GLU A 347 -15.18 22.55 -2.31
N ILE A 348 -14.20 21.65 -2.36
CA ILE A 348 -14.23 20.46 -3.21
C ILE A 348 -14.57 19.25 -2.36
N GLU A 349 -15.74 18.66 -2.60
CA GLU A 349 -16.16 17.45 -1.90
C GLU A 349 -15.47 16.21 -2.48
N ALA A 350 -14.45 15.73 -1.78
CA ALA A 350 -13.83 14.43 -2.04
C ALA A 350 -13.37 13.80 -0.71
N ILE A 351 -13.60 12.50 -0.56
CA ILE A 351 -13.22 11.76 0.66
C ILE A 351 -11.73 12.01 0.98
N ALA A 352 -11.42 12.27 2.25
CA ALA A 352 -10.10 12.63 2.80
C ALA A 352 -9.50 13.97 2.34
N LEU A 353 -10.07 14.67 1.35
CA LEU A 353 -9.43 15.88 0.79
C LEU A 353 -9.38 17.02 1.82
N ASP A 354 -10.46 17.24 2.56
CA ASP A 354 -10.52 18.25 3.62
C ASP A 354 -9.51 17.96 4.72
N ASP A 355 -9.41 16.72 5.19
CA ASP A 355 -8.44 16.34 6.22
C ASP A 355 -7.01 16.54 5.73
N ILE A 356 -6.70 16.13 4.48
CA ILE A 356 -5.39 16.35 3.86
C ILE A 356 -5.07 17.84 3.74
N PHE A 357 -6.05 18.67 3.35
CA PHE A 357 -5.91 20.12 3.24
C PHE A 357 -5.67 20.77 4.60
N ASN A 358 -6.43 20.41 5.62
CA ASN A 358 -6.25 20.91 6.99
C ASN A 358 -4.86 20.56 7.53
N ILE A 359 -4.38 19.34 7.27
CA ILE A 359 -3.05 18.90 7.66
C ILE A 359 -1.95 19.68 6.92
N TYR A 360 -2.11 19.95 5.63
CA TYR A 360 -1.11 20.74 4.89
C TYR A 360 -1.15 22.23 5.24
N SER A 361 -2.33 22.80 5.47
CA SER A 361 -2.50 24.21 5.84
C SER A 361 -2.17 24.50 7.30
N LEU A 362 -1.95 23.45 8.12
CA LEU A 362 -1.65 23.56 9.56
C LEU A 362 -2.69 24.41 10.29
N ASN A 363 -3.96 24.30 9.88
CA ASN A 363 -5.03 25.12 10.45
C ASN A 363 -5.54 24.54 11.78
N SER A 364 -6.54 25.19 12.38
CA SER A 364 -7.11 24.77 13.67
C SER A 364 -7.71 23.36 13.68
N LYS A 365 -8.00 22.77 12.52
CA LYS A 365 -8.51 21.41 12.37
C LYS A 365 -7.41 20.37 12.16
N PHE A 366 -6.13 20.74 12.25
CA PHE A 366 -4.99 19.84 12.04
C PHE A 366 -5.10 18.54 12.86
N SER A 367 -5.23 18.66 14.19
CA SER A 367 -5.27 17.51 15.10
C SER A 367 -6.50 16.63 14.88
N GLU A 368 -7.66 17.23 14.66
CA GLU A 368 -8.91 16.53 14.33
C GLU A 368 -8.75 15.74 13.02
N SER A 369 -8.16 16.37 12.00
CA SER A 369 -7.95 15.76 10.69
C SER A 369 -6.99 14.57 10.74
N ILE A 370 -5.97 14.63 11.60
CA ILE A 370 -5.10 13.47 11.85
C ILE A 370 -5.88 12.30 12.46
N LEU A 371 -6.75 12.57 13.45
CA LEU A 371 -7.60 11.54 14.07
C LEU A 371 -8.59 10.95 13.06
N ASN A 372 -9.17 11.79 12.19
CA ASN A 372 -10.04 11.35 11.10
C ASN A 372 -9.29 10.42 10.14
N LEU A 373 -8.07 10.77 9.74
CA LEU A 373 -7.26 9.89 8.90
C LEU A 373 -6.90 8.56 9.59
N TYR A 374 -6.65 8.53 10.89
CA TYR A 374 -6.49 7.26 11.61
C TYR A 374 -7.77 6.41 11.59
N ASN A 375 -8.94 7.02 11.77
CA ASN A 375 -10.21 6.33 11.64
C ASN A 375 -10.43 5.81 10.20
N MET A 376 -10.04 6.57 9.20
CA MET A 376 -10.07 6.14 7.80
C MET A 376 -9.09 5.00 7.52
N LEU A 377 -7.90 5.00 8.11
CA LEU A 377 -6.95 3.88 8.00
C LEU A 377 -7.59 2.58 8.50
N LYS A 378 -8.33 2.65 9.61
CA LYS A 378 -9.07 1.52 10.16
C LYS A 378 -10.17 1.03 9.21
N LEU A 379 -10.99 1.94 8.66
CA LEU A 379 -12.09 1.59 7.76
C LEU A 379 -11.58 1.01 6.42
N TYR A 380 -10.58 1.65 5.81
CA TYR A 380 -10.14 1.38 4.45
C TYR A 380 -8.88 0.49 4.38
N GLN A 381 -8.56 -0.24 5.45
CA GLN A 381 -7.37 -1.10 5.54
C GLN A 381 -7.27 -2.15 4.42
N GLY A 382 -8.39 -2.64 3.89
CA GLY A 382 -8.42 -3.64 2.81
C GLY A 382 -8.26 -3.05 1.41
N THR A 383 -8.00 -1.75 1.30
CA THR A 383 -7.94 -1.02 0.02
C THR A 383 -6.53 -0.53 -0.30
N SER A 384 -6.32 0.03 -1.49
CA SER A 384 -5.08 0.74 -1.85
C SER A 384 -4.73 1.90 -0.90
N TRP A 385 -5.69 2.44 -0.13
CA TRP A 385 -5.46 3.58 0.75
C TRP A 385 -4.70 3.25 2.04
N LYS A 386 -4.62 1.99 2.46
CA LYS A 386 -3.94 1.55 3.70
C LYS A 386 -2.57 2.19 3.86
N TYR A 387 -1.69 1.98 2.88
CA TYR A 387 -0.31 2.48 2.92
C TYR A 387 -0.21 3.97 2.58
N LYS A 388 -1.20 4.52 1.86
CA LYS A 388 -1.22 5.93 1.50
C LYS A 388 -1.53 6.81 2.70
N ILE A 389 -2.55 6.45 3.48
CA ILE A 389 -2.90 7.13 4.72
C ILE A 389 -1.77 6.96 5.74
N ARG A 390 -1.31 5.73 5.98
CA ARG A 390 -0.25 5.44 6.96
C ARG A 390 1.04 6.21 6.65
N GLY A 391 1.50 6.19 5.40
CA GLY A 391 2.68 6.94 4.98
C GLY A 391 2.49 8.46 5.05
N PHE A 392 1.29 8.98 4.78
CA PHE A 392 1.01 10.41 4.92
C PHE A 392 1.07 10.86 6.38
N ILE A 393 0.47 10.08 7.29
CA ILE A 393 0.56 10.33 8.73
C ILE A 393 2.01 10.23 9.21
N CYS A 394 2.78 9.17 8.83
CA CYS A 394 4.21 9.06 9.20
C CYS A 394 4.98 10.32 8.76
N ARG A 395 4.84 10.77 7.50
CA ARG A 395 5.54 11.99 7.01
C ARG A 395 5.20 13.27 7.77
N LYS A 396 3.99 13.37 8.31
CA LYS A 396 3.52 14.59 8.98
C LYS A 396 3.75 14.59 10.49
N GLN A 397 3.79 13.41 11.12
CA GLN A 397 4.05 13.29 12.56
C GLN A 397 5.50 12.88 12.91
N ALA A 398 6.19 12.14 12.04
CA ALA A 398 7.54 11.66 12.32
C ALA A 398 8.62 12.71 12.06
N VAL A 399 9.71 12.63 12.82
CA VAL A 399 10.93 13.43 12.65
C VAL A 399 11.80 12.88 11.51
N THR A 400 11.62 11.61 11.11
CA THR A 400 12.46 10.92 10.12
C THR A 400 11.69 10.58 8.84
N ASP A 401 12.20 11.06 7.70
CA ASP A 401 11.63 10.79 6.37
C ASP A 401 11.87 9.34 5.89
N ASN A 402 12.84 8.63 6.48
CA ASN A 402 13.22 7.26 6.13
C ASN A 402 12.56 6.25 7.09
N CYS A 403 11.24 6.07 6.96
CA CYS A 403 10.43 5.10 7.71
C CYS A 403 9.81 4.08 6.72
N LEU A 404 9.61 2.83 7.16
CA LEU A 404 8.97 1.77 6.35
C LEU A 404 7.65 2.25 5.73
N ASP A 405 6.83 2.97 6.50
CA ASP A 405 5.51 3.40 6.07
C ASP A 405 5.58 4.41 4.92
N VAL A 406 6.59 5.29 4.94
CA VAL A 406 6.84 6.22 3.83
C VAL A 406 7.28 5.44 2.60
N PHE A 407 8.19 4.49 2.75
CA PHE A 407 8.67 3.65 1.65
C PHE A 407 7.54 2.84 0.99
N VAL A 408 6.79 2.07 1.78
CA VAL A 408 5.68 1.23 1.28
C VAL A 408 4.57 2.11 0.68
N SER A 409 4.34 3.32 1.21
CA SER A 409 3.43 4.29 0.62
C SER A 409 3.82 4.65 -0.82
N HIS A 410 5.11 4.86 -1.10
CA HIS A 410 5.58 5.19 -2.46
C HIS A 410 5.53 3.99 -3.39
N ILE A 411 5.93 2.80 -2.94
CA ILE A 411 5.80 1.56 -3.75
C ILE A 411 4.33 1.23 -4.03
N SER A 412 3.41 1.73 -3.21
CA SER A 412 1.96 1.55 -3.40
C SER A 412 1.29 2.69 -4.17
N ASP A 413 2.05 3.59 -4.82
CA ASP A 413 1.47 4.58 -5.73
C ASP A 413 0.88 3.89 -6.97
N CYS A 414 -0.38 4.16 -7.29
CA CYS A 414 -1.02 3.63 -8.51
C CYS A 414 -0.33 4.11 -9.79
N VAL A 415 0.35 5.26 -9.72
CA VAL A 415 1.13 5.86 -10.81
C VAL A 415 2.52 6.22 -10.28
N ILE A 416 3.57 5.66 -10.87
CA ILE A 416 4.96 6.03 -10.56
C ILE A 416 5.19 7.48 -10.99
N THR A 417 5.81 8.25 -10.10
CA THR A 417 6.18 9.65 -10.35
C THR A 417 7.69 9.85 -10.26
N PRO A 418 8.24 10.97 -10.77
CA PRO A 418 9.66 11.29 -10.62
C PRO A 418 10.16 11.28 -9.18
N ASN A 419 9.28 11.52 -8.19
CA ASN A 419 9.63 11.48 -6.77
C ASN A 419 10.12 10.09 -6.31
N TYR A 420 9.79 9.03 -7.06
CA TYR A 420 10.25 7.67 -6.77
C TYR A 420 11.77 7.51 -6.89
N VAL A 421 12.47 8.46 -7.55
CA VAL A 421 13.94 8.45 -7.71
C VAL A 421 14.71 8.35 -6.40
N GLY A 422 14.13 8.78 -5.27
CA GLY A 422 14.74 8.65 -3.95
C GLY A 422 15.04 7.20 -3.57
N TYR A 423 14.38 6.22 -4.20
CA TYR A 423 14.52 4.79 -3.93
C TYR A 423 15.23 4.03 -5.06
N ILE A 424 15.62 4.72 -6.14
CA ILE A 424 16.20 4.10 -7.33
C ILE A 424 17.71 4.23 -7.32
N SER A 425 18.40 3.15 -7.70
CA SER A 425 19.86 3.15 -7.87
C SER A 425 20.29 3.87 -9.15
N ASP A 426 19.70 3.51 -10.29
CA ASP A 426 19.96 4.13 -11.59
C ASP A 426 19.04 5.34 -11.83
N LYS A 427 19.36 6.43 -11.13
CA LYS A 427 18.56 7.64 -11.09
C LYS A 427 18.50 8.36 -12.43
N GLU A 428 19.61 8.31 -13.18
CA GLU A 428 19.72 9.00 -14.47
C GLU A 428 18.80 8.37 -15.51
N ASN A 429 18.87 7.05 -15.71
CA ASN A 429 18.00 6.39 -16.69
C ASN A 429 16.53 6.48 -16.30
N PHE A 430 16.21 6.27 -15.02
CA PHE A 430 14.83 6.41 -14.52
C PHE A 430 14.25 7.80 -14.81
N LEU A 431 14.97 8.87 -14.46
CA LEU A 431 14.48 10.23 -14.67
C LEU A 431 14.50 10.64 -16.15
N LYS A 432 15.41 10.11 -16.96
CA LYS A 432 15.43 10.37 -18.40
C LYS A 432 14.14 9.97 -19.09
N SER A 433 13.53 8.84 -18.72
CA SER A 433 12.24 8.42 -19.28
C SER A 433 11.11 9.44 -19.05
N PHE A 434 11.17 10.25 -17.98
CA PHE A 434 10.14 11.26 -17.70
C PHE A 434 10.28 12.54 -18.52
N TYR A 435 11.40 12.79 -19.19
CA TYR A 435 11.63 14.06 -19.91
C TYR A 435 10.58 14.35 -20.98
N ASN A 436 10.08 13.32 -21.65
CA ASN A 436 9.07 13.47 -22.70
C ASN A 436 7.67 13.85 -22.13
N TYR A 437 7.46 13.71 -20.83
CA TYR A 437 6.15 13.86 -20.19
C TYR A 437 6.09 15.04 -19.20
N CYS A 438 7.13 15.23 -18.38
CA CYS A 438 7.21 16.29 -17.39
C CYS A 438 8.65 16.84 -17.27
N PRO A 439 9.14 17.56 -18.29
CA PRO A 439 10.55 17.94 -18.40
C PRO A 439 11.05 18.82 -17.26
N ASN A 440 10.29 19.83 -16.81
CA ASN A 440 10.72 20.69 -15.69
C ASN A 440 10.83 19.87 -14.40
N THR A 441 9.90 18.94 -14.20
CA THR A 441 9.91 18.04 -13.04
C THR A 441 11.09 17.08 -13.10
N ALA A 442 11.31 16.40 -14.23
CA ALA A 442 12.42 15.47 -14.42
C ALA A 442 13.78 16.16 -14.20
N GLU A 443 13.95 17.36 -14.76
CA GLU A 443 15.18 18.14 -14.59
C GLU A 443 15.41 18.57 -13.13
N LEU A 444 14.37 19.00 -12.43
CA LEU A 444 14.46 19.34 -11.01
C LEU A 444 14.94 18.14 -10.18
N PHE A 445 14.41 16.94 -10.44
CA PHE A 445 14.84 15.74 -9.71
C PHE A 445 16.23 15.24 -10.13
N LEU A 446 16.67 15.47 -11.37
CA LEU A 446 18.05 15.19 -11.80
C LEU A 446 19.05 16.10 -11.06
N TYR A 447 18.70 17.37 -10.87
CA TYR A 447 19.47 18.28 -10.05
C TYR A 447 19.50 17.84 -8.58
N LEU A 448 18.35 17.56 -7.99
CA LEU A 448 18.24 17.16 -6.57
C LEU A 448 18.97 15.86 -6.25
N SER A 449 19.01 14.95 -7.22
CA SER A 449 19.65 13.65 -7.06
C SER A 449 21.17 13.68 -7.24
N GLY A 450 21.73 14.84 -7.63
CA GLY A 450 23.16 15.05 -7.87
C GLY A 450 23.63 14.66 -9.27
N VAL A 451 22.75 14.11 -10.12
CA VAL A 451 23.10 13.68 -11.48
C VAL A 451 23.43 14.88 -12.37
N LYS A 452 22.68 15.98 -12.25
CA LYS A 452 22.97 17.25 -12.92
C LYS A 452 23.55 18.24 -11.92
N THR A 453 24.57 19.01 -12.29
CA THR A 453 25.20 20.00 -11.39
C THR A 453 24.40 21.30 -11.29
N GLU A 454 23.78 21.73 -12.38
CA GLU A 454 23.08 23.03 -12.47
C GLU A 454 21.64 22.84 -12.96
N LEU A 455 20.74 23.74 -12.53
CA LEU A 455 19.40 23.86 -13.10
C LEU A 455 19.47 24.71 -14.35
N SER A 456 18.80 24.32 -15.44
CA SER A 456 18.71 25.18 -16.62
C SER A 456 18.01 26.50 -16.28
N GLU A 457 18.59 27.61 -16.73
CA GLU A 457 18.01 28.95 -16.58
C GLU A 457 16.65 29.07 -17.29
N SER A 458 16.40 28.23 -18.30
CA SER A 458 15.14 28.19 -19.05
C SER A 458 14.00 27.49 -18.31
N LEU A 459 14.24 26.89 -17.14
CA LEU A 459 13.21 26.19 -16.39
C LEU A 459 12.23 27.17 -15.75
N SER A 460 10.94 26.98 -16.05
CA SER A 460 9.87 27.70 -15.37
C SER A 460 9.54 26.97 -14.06
N LEU A 461 10.09 27.43 -12.93
CA LEU A 461 9.80 26.87 -11.62
C LEU A 461 9.11 27.90 -10.73
N ASP A 462 8.16 27.46 -9.92
CA ASP A 462 7.63 28.29 -8.82
C ASP A 462 8.78 28.77 -7.92
N PHE A 463 8.77 30.05 -7.55
CA PHE A 463 9.89 30.70 -6.85
C PHE A 463 10.18 30.07 -5.48
N ILE A 464 9.16 29.86 -4.66
CA ILE A 464 9.33 29.27 -3.32
C ILE A 464 9.82 27.82 -3.47
N ARG A 465 9.20 27.06 -4.38
CA ARG A 465 9.58 25.68 -4.70
C ARG A 465 11.04 25.59 -5.13
N LYS A 466 11.47 26.42 -6.10
CA LYS A 466 12.85 26.47 -6.61
C LYS A 466 13.84 26.66 -5.47
N ASN A 467 13.64 27.69 -4.64
CA ASN A 467 14.54 27.98 -3.52
C ASN A 467 14.55 26.84 -2.49
N VAL A 468 13.41 26.27 -2.11
CA VAL A 468 13.35 25.14 -1.17
C VAL A 468 14.14 23.93 -1.66
N TYR A 469 14.08 23.63 -2.97
CA TYR A 469 14.78 22.49 -3.55
C TYR A 469 16.27 22.75 -3.77
N ILE A 470 16.66 23.94 -4.23
CA ILE A 470 18.07 24.36 -4.31
C ILE A 470 18.71 24.21 -2.92
N SER A 471 18.08 24.76 -1.90
CA SER A 471 18.58 24.69 -0.53
C SER A 471 18.60 23.29 0.05
N ALA A 472 17.69 22.40 -0.36
CA ALA A 472 17.73 21.00 0.06
C ALA A 472 19.01 20.30 -0.45
N ARG A 473 19.46 20.62 -1.66
CA ARG A 473 20.72 20.10 -2.21
C ARG A 473 21.93 20.72 -1.53
N GLU A 474 21.96 22.05 -1.40
CA GLU A 474 23.03 22.79 -0.74
C GLU A 474 23.28 22.27 0.69
N ILE A 475 22.20 22.04 1.46
CA ILE A 475 22.29 21.41 2.80
C ILE A 475 22.93 20.02 2.72
N GLY A 476 22.54 19.20 1.72
CA GLY A 476 23.12 17.87 1.51
C GLY A 476 24.61 17.90 1.14
N ASN A 477 25.06 18.95 0.45
CA ASN A 477 26.45 19.20 0.10
C ASN A 477 27.26 19.85 1.24
N GLY A 478 26.61 20.31 2.31
CA GLY A 478 27.25 21.07 3.39
C GLY A 478 27.30 22.59 3.17
N GLU A 479 26.75 23.09 2.07
CA GLU A 479 26.70 24.52 1.66
C GLU A 479 25.58 25.27 2.41
N ASN A 480 25.57 25.15 3.74
CA ASN A 480 24.45 25.60 4.58
C ASN A 480 24.26 27.13 4.57
N GLU A 481 25.30 27.93 4.33
CA GLU A 481 25.21 29.40 4.26
C GLU A 481 24.45 29.87 3.01
N GLU A 482 24.75 29.27 1.85
CA GLU A 482 24.02 29.50 0.59
C GLU A 482 22.55 29.10 0.75
N ALA A 483 22.31 27.93 1.35
CA ALA A 483 20.97 27.45 1.66
C ALA A 483 20.18 28.44 2.51
N ILE A 484 20.78 29.01 3.55
CA ILE A 484 20.13 30.02 4.40
C ILE A 484 19.76 31.26 3.57
N ARG A 485 20.62 31.71 2.64
CA ARG A 485 20.34 32.88 1.80
C ARG A 485 19.12 32.65 0.90
N HIS A 486 19.08 31.52 0.20
CA HIS A 486 17.96 31.13 -0.65
C HIS A 486 16.66 30.96 0.16
N LEU A 487 16.73 30.31 1.32
CA LEU A 487 15.55 30.11 2.18
C LEU A 487 15.02 31.41 2.80
N LYS A 488 15.90 32.34 3.20
CA LYS A 488 15.46 33.67 3.67
C LYS A 488 14.81 34.48 2.55
N SER A 489 15.35 34.39 1.34
CA SER A 489 14.73 34.98 0.14
C SER A 489 13.34 34.41 -0.11
N ALA A 490 13.19 33.08 -0.07
CA ALA A 490 11.88 32.42 -0.17
C ALA A 490 10.92 32.87 0.93
N LEU A 491 11.37 32.92 2.19
CA LEU A 491 10.54 33.30 3.33
C LEU A 491 10.04 34.75 3.22
N SER A 492 10.80 35.65 2.59
CA SER A 492 10.46 37.07 2.46
C SER A 492 9.21 37.34 1.62
N VAL A 493 8.83 36.41 0.73
CA VAL A 493 7.62 36.50 -0.10
C VAL A 493 6.46 35.65 0.41
N VAL A 494 6.66 34.92 1.52
CA VAL A 494 5.61 34.09 2.14
C VAL A 494 4.75 34.96 3.05
N ASN A 495 3.44 34.93 2.81
CA ASN A 495 2.46 35.65 3.64
C ASN A 495 2.44 35.08 5.07
N ASN A 496 2.17 35.93 6.07
CA ASN A 496 2.11 35.52 7.49
C ASN A 496 1.03 34.48 7.82
N THR A 497 0.07 34.26 6.90
CA THR A 497 -1.01 33.28 7.04
C THR A 497 -0.79 32.03 6.18
N ASP A 498 0.30 31.98 5.40
CA ASP A 498 0.66 30.82 4.58
C ASP A 498 1.55 29.86 5.39
N PHE A 499 0.92 29.19 6.36
CA PHE A 499 1.63 28.27 7.25
C PHE A 499 2.24 27.09 6.50
N TYR A 500 1.69 26.71 5.35
CA TYR A 500 2.21 25.63 4.52
C TYR A 500 3.61 25.97 3.97
N ASN A 501 3.77 27.10 3.31
CA ASN A 501 5.08 27.47 2.77
C ASN A 501 6.03 27.94 3.88
N MET A 502 5.52 28.54 4.97
CA MET A 502 6.32 28.80 6.15
C MET A 502 6.94 27.52 6.70
N GLU A 503 6.15 26.47 6.98
CA GLU A 503 6.64 25.19 7.51
C GLU A 503 7.70 24.57 6.60
N ARG A 504 7.45 24.55 5.28
CA ARG A 504 8.40 23.99 4.29
C ARG A 504 9.76 24.70 4.31
N VAL A 505 9.76 26.03 4.31
CA VAL A 505 10.99 26.83 4.34
C VAL A 505 11.66 26.73 5.73
N GLY A 506 10.87 26.84 6.79
CA GLY A 506 11.32 26.80 8.18
C GLY A 506 11.98 25.48 8.56
N ARG A 507 11.43 24.32 8.14
CA ARG A 507 12.07 23.01 8.38
C ARG A 507 13.47 22.94 7.76
N LYS A 508 13.68 23.51 6.57
CA LYS A 508 15.01 23.54 5.93
C LYS A 508 15.95 24.53 6.60
N LEU A 509 15.46 25.70 7.00
CA LEU A 509 16.23 26.67 7.79
C LEU A 509 16.68 26.07 9.11
N PHE A 510 15.79 25.34 9.79
CA PHE A 510 16.11 24.64 11.04
C PHE A 510 17.29 23.69 10.86
N VAL A 511 17.28 22.87 9.80
CA VAL A 511 18.38 21.94 9.51
C VAL A 511 19.67 22.70 9.20
N ALA A 512 19.62 23.74 8.37
CA ALA A 512 20.81 24.52 8.00
C ALA A 512 21.43 25.23 9.22
N TYR A 513 20.63 25.88 10.07
CA TYR A 513 21.10 26.50 11.31
C TYR A 513 21.68 25.48 12.29
N LYS A 514 21.03 24.31 12.42
CA LYS A 514 21.54 23.21 13.25
C LYS A 514 22.92 22.74 12.76
N ASN A 515 23.11 22.56 11.46
CA ASN A 515 24.38 22.12 10.87
C ASN A 515 25.51 23.12 11.14
N LEU A 516 25.22 24.42 11.08
CA LEU A 516 26.17 25.50 11.39
C LEU A 516 26.29 25.82 12.89
N LYS A 517 25.53 25.12 13.76
CA LYS A 517 25.47 25.38 15.21
C LYS A 517 25.05 26.81 15.56
N LEU A 518 24.21 27.43 14.73
CA LEU A 518 23.62 28.76 14.94
C LEU A 518 22.40 28.66 15.87
N TRP A 519 22.68 28.41 17.16
CA TRP A 519 21.64 28.05 18.14
C TRP A 519 20.66 29.19 18.43
N LYS A 520 21.13 30.44 18.43
CA LYS A 520 20.28 31.61 18.69
C LYS A 520 19.24 31.74 17.58
N GLU A 521 19.67 31.73 16.34
CA GLU A 521 18.83 31.82 15.15
C GLU A 521 17.84 30.65 15.06
N LEU A 522 18.27 29.45 15.47
CA LEU A 522 17.41 28.27 15.52
C LEU A 522 16.31 28.40 16.59
N ILE A 523 16.66 28.89 17.79
CA ILE A 523 15.68 29.16 18.86
C ILE A 523 14.70 30.24 18.41
N ASP A 524 15.21 31.36 17.88
CA ASP A 524 14.39 32.47 17.39
C ASP A 524 13.43 32.03 16.29
N LEU A 525 13.89 31.21 15.34
CA LEU A 525 13.05 30.61 14.29
C LEU A 525 11.93 29.76 14.89
N THR A 526 12.28 28.86 15.81
CA THR A 526 11.34 27.91 16.43
C THR A 526 10.27 28.64 17.24
N VAL A 527 10.69 29.59 18.08
CA VAL A 527 9.78 30.42 18.88
C VAL A 527 8.87 31.25 17.97
N THR A 528 9.43 31.91 16.95
CA THR A 528 8.63 32.72 16.01
C THR A 528 7.57 31.88 15.31
N PHE A 529 7.92 30.67 14.88
CA PHE A 529 6.99 29.79 14.19
C PHE A 529 5.90 29.29 15.13
N PHE A 530 6.27 28.83 16.33
CA PHE A 530 5.33 28.39 17.35
C PHE A 530 4.35 29.50 17.78
N MET A 531 4.85 30.72 17.96
CA MET A 531 4.01 31.88 18.30
C MET A 531 3.05 32.27 17.17
N LYS A 532 3.41 32.01 15.91
CA LYS A 532 2.52 32.25 14.76
C LYS A 532 1.50 31.11 14.57
N ASN A 533 1.93 29.88 14.79
CA ASN A 533 1.08 28.69 14.69
C ASN A 533 1.60 27.58 15.60
N PRO A 534 0.87 27.24 16.68
CA PRO A 534 1.26 26.15 17.58
C PRO A 534 1.13 24.73 17.00
N ASN A 535 0.40 24.55 15.88
CA ASN A 535 0.08 23.24 15.29
C ASN A 535 1.23 22.61 14.51
#